data_AF-A0AAW5QUD6-F1
#
_entry.id   AF-A0AAW5QUD6-F1
#
_cell.length_a   1.000
_cell.length_b   1.000
_cell.length_c   1.000
_cell.angle_alpha   90.00
_cell.angle_beta   90.00
_cell.angle_gamma   90.00
#
_symmetry.space_group_name_H-M   'P 1'
#
loop_
_entity.id
_entity.type
_entity.pdbx_description
1 polymer ?
#
loop_
_entity_poly.entity_id
_entity_poly.type
_entity_poly.pdbx_seq_one_letter_code
_entity_poly.pdbx_strand_id
1 'polypeptide(L)'
;MKTIRILISAGVIAWFVSPTEAETPLERGTYLMNGPAACANCHSPIKPDGTPVPGKELSGRLVEDNEAFTAYGSNLTPDEETGIGAWTDEQIITAIREGKRPDGTIIGPPMPIGLYRGISDEDAGAIVAYLRALPPVKNAVPKSTYRIPLPPSYGPPVGEVASPEPGATAEYGAYLAGPIAHCMECHTPIGPQGPDFANRLGAGGFAFHGAWGVSVSSNLTPHEDGIAGYSDEELVAMITTGTRPDGTRMMPPMGYGYYANTKPDDLKAIIAYLRTLPAQPDPQ
;
A
#
# COMPACT_ATOMS: atom_id res chain seq x y z
N MET A 1 -59.91 26.78 -47.18
CA MET A 1 -59.22 26.15 -46.03
C MET A 1 -57.77 25.92 -46.45
N LYS A 2 -56.80 26.55 -45.75
CA LYS A 2 -55.36 26.50 -46.08
C LYS A 2 -54.74 25.26 -45.41
N THR A 3 -54.18 24.35 -46.20
CA THR A 3 -53.50 23.15 -45.71
C THR A 3 -52.05 23.50 -45.37
N ILE A 4 -51.69 23.48 -44.09
CA ILE A 4 -50.33 23.70 -43.59
C ILE A 4 -49.56 22.38 -43.68
N ARG A 5 -48.40 22.41 -44.34
CA ARG A 5 -47.42 21.33 -44.39
C ARG A 5 -46.58 21.36 -43.10
N ILE A 6 -46.44 20.23 -42.43
CA ILE A 6 -45.48 20.03 -41.33
C ILE A 6 -44.32 19.19 -41.89
N LEU A 7 -43.13 19.77 -41.94
CA LEU A 7 -41.87 19.09 -42.19
C LEU A 7 -41.29 18.68 -40.83
N ILE A 8 -41.10 17.38 -40.62
CA ILE A 8 -40.42 16.85 -39.43
C ILE A 8 -38.95 16.68 -39.82
N SER A 9 -38.09 17.52 -39.27
CA SER A 9 -36.63 17.39 -39.34
C SER A 9 -36.17 16.43 -38.24
N ALA A 10 -35.69 15.25 -38.63
CA ALA A 10 -35.02 14.32 -37.73
C ALA A 10 -33.58 14.83 -37.47
N GLY A 11 -33.34 15.40 -36.29
CA GLY A 11 -32.00 15.77 -35.84
C GLY A 11 -31.27 14.54 -35.30
N VAL A 12 -30.17 14.15 -35.96
CA VAL A 12 -29.25 13.14 -35.44
C VAL A 12 -28.41 13.80 -34.34
N ILE A 13 -28.63 13.42 -33.09
CA ILE A 13 -27.77 13.79 -31.97
C ILE A 13 -26.55 12.87 -32.03
N ALA A 14 -25.42 13.39 -32.51
CA ALA A 14 -24.13 12.72 -32.40
C ALA A 14 -23.62 12.90 -30.96
N TRP A 15 -23.55 11.81 -30.22
CA TRP A 15 -22.89 11.77 -28.91
C TRP A 15 -21.38 11.82 -29.15
N PHE A 16 -20.75 12.95 -28.82
CA PHE A 16 -19.31 13.01 -28.71
C PHE A 16 -18.91 12.29 -27.41
N VAL A 17 -18.48 11.04 -27.53
CA VAL A 17 -17.75 10.36 -26.46
C VAL A 17 -16.33 10.94 -26.51
N SER A 18 -16.02 11.86 -25.60
CA SER A 18 -14.63 12.26 -25.39
C SER A 18 -13.83 11.04 -24.92
N PRO A 19 -12.67 10.73 -25.52
CA PRO A 19 -11.81 9.67 -24.99
C PRO A 19 -11.37 10.07 -23.59
N THR A 20 -11.62 9.21 -22.60
CA THR A 20 -10.93 9.29 -21.31
C THR A 20 -9.44 9.14 -21.61
N GLU A 21 -8.65 10.17 -21.30
CA GLU A 21 -7.19 10.12 -21.46
C GLU A 21 -6.65 9.04 -20.52
N ALA A 22 -5.79 8.15 -21.02
CA ALA A 22 -5.19 7.10 -20.21
C ALA A 22 -4.25 7.74 -19.16
N GLU A 23 -4.33 7.27 -17.92
CA GLU A 23 -3.46 7.74 -16.82
C GLU A 23 -1.99 7.48 -17.18
N THR A 24 -1.13 8.49 -17.02
CA THR A 24 0.31 8.31 -17.26
C THR A 24 0.96 7.52 -16.13
N PRO A 25 2.12 6.85 -16.38
CA PRO A 25 2.84 6.14 -15.31
C PRO A 25 3.21 7.02 -14.12
N LEU A 26 3.54 8.31 -14.36
CA LEU A 26 3.86 9.24 -13.28
C LEU A 26 2.61 9.61 -12.46
N GLU A 27 1.45 9.81 -13.09
CA GLU A 27 0.19 10.08 -12.38
C GLU A 27 -0.21 8.86 -11.54
N ARG A 28 -0.14 7.66 -12.12
CA ARG A 28 -0.39 6.40 -11.41
C ARG A 28 0.55 6.23 -10.22
N GLY A 29 1.85 6.45 -10.43
CA GLY A 29 2.87 6.36 -9.39
C GLY A 29 2.66 7.38 -8.28
N THR A 30 2.29 8.61 -8.65
CA THR A 30 1.94 9.68 -7.70
C THR A 30 0.75 9.28 -6.85
N TYR A 31 -0.28 8.68 -7.45
CA TYR A 31 -1.44 8.18 -6.71
C TYR A 31 -1.04 7.07 -5.73
N LEU A 32 -0.34 6.03 -6.21
CA LEU A 32 0.07 4.90 -5.37
C LEU A 32 0.92 5.35 -4.18
N MET A 33 1.98 6.13 -4.45
CA MET A 33 2.99 6.50 -3.46
C MET A 33 2.49 7.48 -2.40
N ASN A 34 1.57 8.38 -2.77
CA ASN A 34 0.95 9.31 -1.83
C ASN A 34 -0.34 8.76 -1.20
N GLY A 35 -0.83 7.62 -1.67
CA GLY A 35 -2.06 6.97 -1.23
C GLY A 35 -1.81 5.54 -0.75
N PRO A 36 -2.32 4.53 -1.46
CA PRO A 36 -2.43 3.18 -0.90
C PRO A 36 -1.09 2.48 -0.66
N ALA A 37 -0.02 2.76 -1.43
CA ALA A 37 1.29 2.11 -1.22
C ALA A 37 1.99 2.57 0.06
N ALA A 38 1.78 3.84 0.42
CA ALA A 38 2.20 4.45 1.68
C ALA A 38 3.68 4.21 2.07
N CYS A 39 4.60 4.09 1.08
CA CYS A 39 6.03 3.82 1.30
C CYS A 39 6.69 4.83 2.25
N ALA A 40 6.22 6.08 2.21
CA ALA A 40 6.69 7.17 3.04
C ALA A 40 6.44 6.96 4.55
N ASN A 41 5.51 6.08 4.95
CA ASN A 41 5.33 5.68 6.36
C ASN A 41 6.63 5.15 6.99
N CYS A 42 7.46 4.47 6.21
CA CYS A 42 8.74 3.90 6.68
C CYS A 42 9.95 4.62 6.08
N HIS A 43 9.81 5.23 4.90
CA HIS A 43 10.93 5.83 4.19
C HIS A 43 11.04 7.36 4.35
N SER A 44 10.16 8.04 5.08
CA SER A 44 10.28 9.49 5.34
C SER A 44 10.57 9.78 6.80
N PRO A 45 11.56 10.65 7.14
CA PRO A 45 11.73 11.15 8.50
C PRO A 45 10.43 11.73 9.05
N ILE A 46 10.15 11.39 10.31
CA ILE A 46 9.01 11.89 11.06
C ILE A 46 9.50 12.71 12.26
N LYS A 47 8.74 13.74 12.61
CA LYS A 47 8.92 14.53 13.82
C LYS A 47 8.43 13.72 15.04
N PRO A 48 8.77 14.14 16.27
CA PRO A 48 8.26 13.50 17.48
C PRO A 48 6.73 13.48 17.60
N ASP A 49 6.03 14.40 16.95
CA ASP A 49 4.56 14.44 16.88
C ASP A 49 3.97 13.48 15.83
N GLY A 50 4.82 12.69 15.14
CA GLY A 50 4.43 11.73 14.11
C GLY A 50 4.25 12.34 12.72
N THR A 51 4.36 13.66 12.55
CA THR A 51 4.20 14.31 11.23
C THR A 51 5.47 14.18 10.38
N PRO A 52 5.37 14.10 9.04
CA PRO A 52 6.54 14.10 8.17
C PRO A 52 7.41 15.35 8.33
N VAL A 53 8.71 15.20 8.13
CA VAL A 53 9.65 16.34 8.04
C VAL A 53 9.59 16.91 6.61
N PRO A 54 9.14 18.17 6.42
CA PRO A 54 8.99 18.73 5.08
C PRO A 54 10.31 18.79 4.30
N GLY A 55 10.27 18.44 3.02
CA GLY A 55 11.44 18.46 2.13
C GLY A 55 12.42 17.30 2.38
N LYS A 56 12.01 16.31 3.17
CA LYS A 56 12.76 15.09 3.47
C LYS A 56 11.97 13.83 3.09
N GLU A 57 10.90 13.97 2.33
CA GLU A 57 10.05 12.88 1.88
C GLU A 57 10.90 11.80 1.22
N LEU A 58 10.67 10.54 1.62
CA LEU A 58 11.35 9.35 1.11
C LEU A 58 12.87 9.33 1.26
N SER A 59 13.45 10.23 2.07
CA SER A 59 14.90 10.33 2.28
C SER A 59 15.48 9.35 3.31
N GLY A 60 14.66 8.45 3.85
CA GLY A 60 15.03 7.39 4.78
C GLY A 60 14.99 7.79 6.26
N ARG A 61 14.85 6.80 7.16
CA ARG A 61 14.82 7.00 8.63
C ARG A 61 15.07 5.69 9.37
N LEU A 62 15.29 5.79 10.68
CA LEU A 62 15.09 4.66 11.57
C LEU A 62 13.61 4.28 11.59
N VAL A 63 13.30 3.03 11.27
CA VAL A 63 11.93 2.48 11.27
C VAL A 63 11.66 1.80 12.59
N GLU A 64 12.57 0.92 13.01
CA GLU A 64 12.39 0.09 14.20
C GLU A 64 13.74 -0.35 14.76
N ASP A 65 13.80 -0.46 16.09
CA ASP A 65 14.93 -1.03 16.82
C ASP A 65 14.40 -1.90 17.95
N ASN A 66 14.57 -3.21 17.83
CA ASN A 66 14.06 -4.22 18.77
C ASN A 66 15.10 -5.33 18.98
N GLU A 67 14.82 -6.41 19.71
CA GLU A 67 15.82 -7.47 19.92
C GLU A 67 16.20 -8.22 18.64
N ALA A 68 15.28 -8.35 17.68
CA ALA A 68 15.45 -9.12 16.46
C ALA A 68 16.20 -8.36 15.35
N PHE A 69 16.01 -7.05 15.22
CA PHE A 69 16.65 -6.25 14.19
C PHE A 69 16.62 -4.75 14.50
N THR A 70 17.50 -4.03 13.79
CA THR A 70 17.50 -2.57 13.72
C THR A 70 17.31 -2.23 12.25
N ALA A 71 16.12 -1.74 11.89
CA ALA A 71 15.72 -1.52 10.51
C ALA A 71 15.69 -0.03 10.15
N TYR A 72 16.36 0.32 9.05
CA TYR A 72 16.31 1.64 8.44
C TYR A 72 15.56 1.58 7.11
N GLY A 73 14.59 2.47 6.94
CA GLY A 73 14.05 2.79 5.63
C GLY A 73 15.14 3.50 4.85
N SER A 74 15.55 2.91 3.72
CA SER A 74 16.57 3.50 2.83
C SER A 74 16.09 4.83 2.24
N ASN A 75 17.03 5.70 1.85
CA ASN A 75 16.73 6.87 1.04
C ASN A 75 16.31 6.40 -0.37
N LEU A 76 15.06 6.64 -0.75
CA LEU A 76 14.48 6.27 -2.05
C LEU A 76 14.49 7.43 -3.05
N THR A 77 15.02 8.60 -2.68
CA THR A 77 15.14 9.73 -3.61
C THR A 77 16.21 9.43 -4.67
N PRO A 78 16.20 10.08 -5.84
CA PRO A 78 17.17 9.84 -6.91
C PRO A 78 18.54 10.48 -6.62
N ASP A 79 18.88 10.74 -5.35
CA ASP A 79 20.22 11.15 -4.97
C ASP A 79 21.24 10.04 -5.33
N GLU A 80 22.29 10.41 -6.05
CA GLU A 80 23.28 9.48 -6.62
C GLU A 80 24.18 8.82 -5.57
N GLU A 81 24.43 9.51 -4.45
CA GLU A 81 25.41 9.07 -3.43
C GLU A 81 24.75 8.30 -2.30
N THR A 82 23.59 8.75 -1.86
CA THR A 82 22.91 8.24 -0.66
C THR A 82 21.55 7.63 -0.94
N GLY A 83 20.98 7.88 -2.12
CA GLY A 83 19.69 7.38 -2.56
C GLY A 83 19.78 6.25 -3.60
N ILE A 84 18.78 6.18 -4.47
CA ILE A 84 18.69 5.17 -5.55
C ILE A 84 19.07 5.72 -6.93
N GLY A 85 19.66 6.91 -7.00
CA GLY A 85 20.01 7.57 -8.28
C GLY A 85 20.82 6.66 -9.21
N ALA A 86 21.85 6.01 -8.66
CA ALA A 86 22.75 5.13 -9.39
C ALA A 86 22.17 3.73 -9.71
N TRP A 87 20.98 3.39 -9.21
CA TRP A 87 20.36 2.10 -9.49
C TRP A 87 19.66 2.17 -10.85
N THR A 88 19.55 1.05 -11.55
CA THR A 88 18.68 0.91 -12.73
C THR A 88 17.23 0.73 -12.29
N ASP A 89 16.28 0.97 -13.20
CA ASP A 89 14.85 0.78 -12.91
C ASP A 89 14.54 -0.68 -12.56
N GLU A 90 15.17 -1.63 -13.26
CA GLU A 90 15.06 -3.07 -12.98
C GLU A 90 15.61 -3.43 -11.60
N GLN A 91 16.70 -2.79 -11.17
CA GLN A 91 17.24 -2.99 -9.82
C GLN A 91 16.30 -2.45 -8.74
N ILE A 92 15.63 -1.31 -8.98
CA ILE A 92 14.63 -0.78 -8.06
C ILE A 92 13.44 -1.73 -7.97
N ILE A 93 12.92 -2.19 -9.11
CA ILE A 93 11.82 -3.17 -9.18
C ILE A 93 12.19 -4.47 -8.48
N THR A 94 13.41 -4.99 -8.72
CA THR A 94 13.92 -6.20 -8.06
C THR A 94 14.03 -6.01 -6.54
N ALA A 95 14.47 -4.85 -6.08
CA ALA A 95 14.54 -4.56 -4.66
C ALA A 95 13.15 -4.52 -4.01
N ILE A 96 12.15 -3.94 -4.69
CA ILE A 96 10.77 -3.87 -4.21
C ILE A 96 10.12 -5.26 -4.19
N ARG A 97 10.11 -5.94 -5.35
CA ARG A 97 9.36 -7.19 -5.54
C ARG A 97 10.10 -8.41 -5.01
N GLU A 98 11.43 -8.43 -4.98
CA GLU A 98 12.20 -9.61 -4.55
C GLU A 98 12.96 -9.40 -3.24
N GLY A 99 12.99 -8.17 -2.72
CA GLY A 99 13.78 -7.85 -1.54
C GLY A 99 15.28 -8.02 -1.76
N LYS A 100 15.76 -7.92 -3.01
CA LYS A 100 17.18 -8.12 -3.35
C LYS A 100 17.82 -6.83 -3.83
N ARG A 101 18.86 -6.39 -3.12
CA ARG A 101 19.62 -5.19 -3.47
C ARG A 101 20.61 -5.45 -4.62
N PRO A 102 21.09 -4.41 -5.31
CA PRO A 102 22.14 -4.55 -6.34
C PRO A 102 23.42 -5.21 -5.85
N ASP A 103 23.78 -5.01 -4.57
CA ASP A 103 24.93 -5.65 -3.93
C ASP A 103 24.69 -7.12 -3.55
N GLY A 104 23.51 -7.66 -3.88
CA GLY A 104 23.09 -9.03 -3.61
C GLY A 104 22.56 -9.27 -2.20
N THR A 105 22.60 -8.27 -1.31
CA THR A 105 22.06 -8.42 0.05
C THR A 105 20.53 -8.42 0.05
N ILE A 106 19.95 -9.10 1.04
CA ILE A 106 18.50 -9.26 1.20
C ILE A 106 17.94 -8.19 2.14
N ILE A 107 16.83 -7.59 1.74
CA ILE A 107 16.03 -6.67 2.55
C ILE A 107 15.17 -7.51 3.49
N GLY A 108 15.38 -7.38 4.79
CA GLY A 108 14.60 -8.09 5.81
C GLY A 108 13.40 -7.28 6.32
N PRO A 109 12.76 -7.74 7.42
CA PRO A 109 11.63 -7.04 8.03
C PRO A 109 11.97 -5.59 8.46
N PRO A 110 10.95 -4.72 8.63
CA PRO A 110 9.52 -5.00 8.49
C PRO A 110 8.98 -4.79 7.07
N MET A 111 9.82 -4.75 6.02
CA MET A 111 9.34 -4.55 4.65
C MET A 111 8.58 -5.79 4.15
N PRO A 112 7.32 -5.68 3.70
CA PRO A 112 6.44 -6.82 3.36
C PRO A 112 6.75 -7.41 1.98
N ILE A 113 7.98 -7.89 1.76
CA ILE A 113 8.44 -8.41 0.46
C ILE A 113 7.51 -9.51 -0.07
N GLY A 114 6.96 -10.35 0.80
CA GLY A 114 6.04 -11.42 0.41
C GLY A 114 4.81 -10.91 -0.38
N LEU A 115 4.26 -9.76 0.02
CA LEU A 115 3.13 -9.12 -0.67
C LEU A 115 3.58 -8.32 -1.90
N TYR A 116 4.70 -7.59 -1.80
CA TYR A 116 5.23 -6.78 -2.90
C TYR A 116 5.55 -7.58 -4.16
N ARG A 117 5.85 -8.89 -4.03
CA ARG A 117 6.00 -9.81 -5.16
C ARG A 117 4.82 -9.77 -6.15
N GLY A 118 3.62 -9.48 -5.65
CA GLY A 118 2.38 -9.41 -6.42
C GLY A 118 2.08 -8.05 -7.04
N ILE A 119 2.94 -7.03 -6.89
CA ILE A 119 2.77 -5.75 -7.60
C ILE A 119 2.88 -6.03 -9.11
N SER A 120 1.95 -5.47 -9.89
CA SER A 120 1.95 -5.62 -11.35
C SER A 120 3.14 -4.91 -11.98
N ASP A 121 3.52 -5.33 -13.18
CA ASP A 121 4.65 -4.71 -13.89
C ASP A 121 4.36 -3.23 -14.17
N GLU A 122 3.09 -2.90 -14.45
CA GLU A 122 2.61 -1.54 -14.66
C GLU A 122 2.77 -0.67 -13.40
N ASP A 123 2.28 -1.14 -12.25
CA ASP A 123 2.36 -0.36 -11.01
C ASP A 123 3.79 -0.30 -10.45
N ALA A 124 4.60 -1.34 -10.66
CA ALA A 124 6.02 -1.30 -10.32
C ALA A 124 6.76 -0.24 -11.15
N GLY A 125 6.49 -0.17 -12.46
CA GLY A 125 7.01 0.88 -13.34
C GLY A 125 6.51 2.27 -12.95
N ALA A 126 5.24 2.40 -12.58
CA ALA A 126 4.65 3.65 -12.11
C ALA A 126 5.30 4.15 -10.80
N ILE A 127 5.54 3.25 -9.84
CA ILE A 127 6.27 3.55 -8.61
C ILE A 127 7.69 4.05 -8.93
N VAL A 128 8.41 3.38 -9.85
CA VAL A 128 9.74 3.84 -10.29
C VAL A 128 9.67 5.23 -10.93
N ALA A 129 8.71 5.47 -11.82
CA ALA A 129 8.52 6.77 -12.46
C ALA A 129 8.33 7.89 -11.43
N TYR A 130 7.53 7.65 -10.39
CA TYR A 130 7.38 8.58 -9.28
C TYR A 130 8.70 8.80 -8.53
N LEU A 131 9.39 7.72 -8.15
CA LEU A 131 10.67 7.81 -7.42
C LEU A 131 11.73 8.60 -8.21
N ARG A 132 11.78 8.42 -9.53
CA ARG A 132 12.68 9.18 -10.42
C ARG A 132 12.33 10.66 -10.51
N ALA A 133 11.05 11.01 -10.38
CA ALA A 133 10.58 12.40 -10.45
C ALA A 133 10.79 13.18 -9.13
N LEU A 134 11.15 12.52 -8.04
CA LEU A 134 11.38 13.18 -6.75
C LEU A 134 12.58 14.14 -6.80
N PRO A 135 12.53 15.25 -6.05
CA PRO A 135 13.73 16.01 -5.74
C PRO A 135 14.78 15.12 -5.03
N PRO A 136 16.04 15.13 -5.45
CA PRO A 136 17.08 14.38 -4.76
C PRO A 136 17.33 14.98 -3.38
N VAL A 137 17.41 14.12 -2.36
CA VAL A 137 17.74 14.53 -0.99
C VAL A 137 18.95 13.74 -0.54
N LYS A 138 20.08 14.43 -0.35
CA LYS A 138 21.26 13.81 0.25
C LYS A 138 20.99 13.49 1.73
N ASN A 139 20.88 12.21 2.04
CA ASN A 139 20.68 11.69 3.39
C ASN A 139 21.18 10.25 3.49
N ALA A 140 22.35 10.06 4.09
CA ALA A 140 22.89 8.72 4.34
C ALA A 140 22.24 8.13 5.60
N VAL A 141 21.54 7.00 5.43
CA VAL A 141 21.05 6.20 6.55
C VAL A 141 21.94 4.96 6.75
N PRO A 142 22.15 4.49 7.98
CA PRO A 142 22.84 3.23 8.22
C PRO A 142 22.15 2.05 7.53
N LYS A 143 22.91 0.99 7.21
CA LYS A 143 22.33 -0.27 6.75
C LYS A 143 21.58 -0.94 7.92
N SER A 144 20.43 -1.55 7.62
CA SER A 144 19.72 -2.39 8.59
C SER A 144 20.60 -3.53 9.09
N THR A 145 20.42 -3.91 10.35
CA THR A 145 21.09 -5.04 10.99
C THR A 145 20.06 -6.06 11.45
N TYR A 146 20.21 -7.31 11.04
CA TYR A 146 19.30 -8.40 11.38
C TYR A 146 20.00 -9.40 12.30
N ARG A 147 19.45 -9.60 13.50
CA ARG A 147 19.89 -10.59 14.50
C ARG A 147 19.07 -11.88 14.43
N ILE A 148 18.23 -11.98 13.41
CA ILE A 148 17.46 -13.16 13.01
C ILE A 148 17.95 -13.64 11.64
N PRO A 149 17.81 -14.94 11.32
CA PRO A 149 18.14 -15.43 9.99
C PRO A 149 17.21 -14.82 8.95
N LEU A 150 17.78 -14.27 7.88
CA LEU A 150 17.05 -13.92 6.66
C LEU A 150 17.06 -15.11 5.70
N PRO A 151 16.00 -15.28 4.86
CA PRO A 151 16.05 -16.28 3.81
C PRO A 151 17.10 -15.92 2.75
N PRO A 152 17.60 -16.89 1.99
CA PRO A 152 18.48 -16.60 0.83
C PRO A 152 17.73 -15.85 -0.28
N SER A 153 16.41 -16.01 -0.36
CA SER A 153 15.49 -15.31 -1.27
C SER A 153 14.05 -15.46 -0.79
N TYR A 154 13.17 -14.51 -1.08
CA TYR A 154 11.73 -14.59 -0.74
C TYR A 154 10.89 -15.48 -1.67
N GLY A 155 11.52 -16.05 -2.70
CA GLY A 155 10.88 -16.94 -3.66
C GLY A 155 11.72 -17.01 -4.95
N PRO A 156 11.23 -17.69 -5.99
CA PRO A 156 11.86 -17.64 -7.31
C PRO A 156 11.86 -16.21 -7.87
N PRO A 157 12.72 -15.91 -8.86
CA PRO A 157 12.66 -14.66 -9.60
C PRO A 157 11.24 -14.38 -10.07
N VAL A 158 10.80 -13.14 -9.92
CA VAL A 158 9.45 -12.74 -10.26
C VAL A 158 9.38 -12.51 -11.77
N GLY A 159 8.44 -13.17 -12.43
CA GLY A 159 8.15 -12.97 -13.85
C GLY A 159 7.16 -11.83 -14.08
N GLU A 160 6.50 -11.85 -15.23
CA GLU A 160 5.44 -10.91 -15.56
C GLU A 160 4.26 -11.06 -14.57
N VAL A 161 3.80 -9.94 -14.02
CA VAL A 161 2.58 -9.89 -13.22
C VAL A 161 1.62 -8.91 -13.87
N ALA A 162 0.49 -9.44 -14.34
CA ALA A 162 -0.55 -8.66 -14.97
C ALA A 162 -1.23 -7.72 -13.96
N SER A 163 -1.60 -6.53 -14.44
CA SER A 163 -2.44 -5.60 -13.70
C SER A 163 -3.89 -6.10 -13.73
N PRO A 164 -4.57 -6.29 -12.60
CA PRO A 164 -6.00 -6.58 -12.62
C PRO A 164 -6.78 -5.36 -13.10
N GLU A 165 -7.90 -5.60 -13.78
CA GLU A 165 -8.75 -4.52 -14.30
C GLU A 165 -9.24 -3.60 -13.15
N PRO A 166 -8.95 -2.30 -13.21
CA PRO A 166 -9.39 -1.36 -12.18
C PRO A 166 -10.91 -1.29 -12.07
N GLY A 167 -11.41 -1.30 -10.83
CA GLY A 167 -12.83 -1.13 -10.54
C GLY A 167 -13.19 -1.59 -9.14
N ALA A 168 -14.42 -1.27 -8.70
CA ALA A 168 -14.95 -1.67 -7.40
C ALA A 168 -15.32 -3.18 -7.37
N THR A 169 -14.34 -4.05 -7.63
CA THR A 169 -14.45 -5.50 -7.65
C THR A 169 -13.60 -6.12 -6.56
N ALA A 170 -13.97 -7.32 -6.10
CA ALA A 170 -13.17 -8.05 -5.12
C ALA A 170 -11.79 -8.47 -5.67
N GLU A 171 -11.65 -8.67 -6.98
CA GLU A 171 -10.38 -9.04 -7.61
C GLU A 171 -9.37 -7.88 -7.55
N TYR A 172 -9.77 -6.68 -8.01
CA TYR A 172 -8.93 -5.49 -7.90
C TYR A 172 -8.72 -5.10 -6.43
N GLY A 173 -9.73 -5.32 -5.59
CA GLY A 173 -9.64 -5.16 -4.13
C GLY A 173 -8.59 -6.05 -3.48
N ALA A 174 -8.46 -7.31 -3.91
CA ALA A 174 -7.43 -8.23 -3.40
C ALA A 174 -6.02 -7.74 -3.73
N TYR A 175 -5.85 -7.24 -4.96
CA TYR A 175 -4.60 -6.64 -5.42
C TYR A 175 -4.24 -5.36 -4.66
N LEU A 176 -5.22 -4.49 -4.43
CA LEU A 176 -5.00 -3.29 -3.63
C LEU A 176 -4.71 -3.61 -2.17
N ALA A 177 -5.49 -4.49 -1.53
CA ALA A 177 -5.37 -4.80 -0.11
C ALA A 177 -4.11 -5.63 0.24
N GLY A 178 -3.61 -6.42 -0.71
CA GLY A 178 -2.40 -7.22 -0.53
C GLY A 178 -1.17 -6.50 -1.07
N PRO A 179 -0.81 -6.70 -2.35
CA PRO A 179 0.42 -6.16 -2.95
C PRO A 179 0.65 -4.66 -2.86
N ILE A 180 -0.39 -3.83 -2.88
CA ILE A 180 -0.24 -2.37 -2.87
C ILE A 180 -0.33 -1.81 -1.45
N ALA A 181 -1.38 -2.09 -0.69
CA ALA A 181 -1.63 -1.46 0.61
C ALA A 181 -1.18 -2.29 1.81
N HIS A 182 -0.81 -3.56 1.61
CA HIS A 182 -0.28 -4.45 2.65
C HIS A 182 -1.20 -4.60 3.86
N CYS A 183 -2.51 -4.42 3.70
CA CYS A 183 -3.47 -4.55 4.79
C CYS A 183 -3.30 -5.90 5.49
N MET A 184 -3.09 -6.95 4.68
CA MET A 184 -2.95 -8.32 5.17
C MET A 184 -1.67 -8.53 6.00
N GLU A 185 -0.59 -7.78 5.78
CA GLU A 185 0.66 -7.92 6.54
C GLU A 185 0.41 -7.63 8.03
N CYS A 186 -0.25 -6.50 8.30
CA CYS A 186 -0.48 -6.04 9.66
C CYS A 186 -1.71 -6.69 10.30
N HIS A 187 -2.75 -7.00 9.52
CA HIS A 187 -4.00 -7.55 10.02
C HIS A 187 -4.07 -9.08 9.95
N THR A 188 -2.93 -9.76 9.96
CA THR A 188 -2.83 -11.22 10.06
C THR A 188 -1.96 -11.55 11.26
N PRO A 189 -2.32 -12.52 12.10
CA PRO A 189 -1.51 -12.86 13.26
C PRO A 189 -0.15 -13.42 12.83
N ILE A 190 0.87 -13.12 13.63
CA ILE A 190 2.23 -13.64 13.42
C ILE A 190 2.31 -15.09 13.87
N GLY A 191 2.59 -15.98 12.92
CA GLY A 191 2.99 -17.36 13.15
C GLY A 191 4.52 -17.53 13.22
N PRO A 192 5.01 -18.77 13.26
CA PRO A 192 6.44 -19.05 13.45
C PRO A 192 7.36 -18.59 12.31
N GLN A 193 6.81 -18.25 11.13
CA GLN A 193 7.55 -17.78 9.95
C GLN A 193 7.18 -16.35 9.52
N GLY A 194 6.45 -15.60 10.35
CA GLY A 194 5.86 -14.30 9.99
C GLY A 194 4.32 -14.38 9.92
N PRO A 195 3.64 -13.43 9.26
CA PRO A 195 2.18 -13.44 9.16
C PRO A 195 1.63 -14.76 8.59
N ASP A 196 0.65 -15.36 9.26
CA ASP A 196 0.03 -16.62 8.85
C ASP A 196 -1.05 -16.39 7.76
N PHE A 197 -0.58 -16.02 6.57
CA PHE A 197 -1.46 -15.80 5.41
C PHE A 197 -2.20 -17.06 4.96
N ALA A 198 -1.69 -18.25 5.29
CA ALA A 198 -2.28 -19.51 4.83
C ALA A 198 -3.53 -19.88 5.62
N ASN A 199 -3.52 -19.65 6.94
CA ASN A 199 -4.60 -20.13 7.82
C ASN A 199 -5.39 -19.01 8.49
N ARG A 200 -4.83 -17.80 8.61
CA ARG A 200 -5.40 -16.72 9.43
C ARG A 200 -5.41 -15.36 8.71
N LEU A 201 -5.44 -15.38 7.37
CA LEU A 201 -5.45 -14.17 6.54
C LEU A 201 -6.51 -13.17 7.00
N GLY A 202 -6.08 -11.97 7.40
CA GLY A 202 -6.98 -10.90 7.81
C GLY A 202 -7.61 -11.05 9.19
N ALA A 203 -7.29 -12.11 9.96
CA ALA A 203 -7.93 -12.39 11.25
C ALA A 203 -7.53 -11.44 12.40
N GLY A 204 -6.65 -10.46 12.16
CA GLY A 204 -6.18 -9.52 13.17
C GLY A 204 -5.21 -10.14 14.17
N GLY A 205 -5.11 -9.54 15.36
CA GLY A 205 -4.34 -10.10 16.47
C GLY A 205 -2.82 -9.90 16.42
N PHE A 206 -2.27 -9.10 15.50
CA PHE A 206 -0.85 -8.73 15.55
C PHE A 206 -0.64 -7.53 16.51
N ALA A 207 0.17 -7.74 17.54
CA ALA A 207 0.58 -6.69 18.49
C ALA A 207 1.75 -5.83 17.96
N PHE A 208 1.57 -4.52 18.03
CA PHE A 208 2.57 -3.50 17.72
C PHE A 208 2.98 -2.77 18.99
N HIS A 209 4.28 -2.56 19.15
CA HIS A 209 4.86 -1.87 20.31
C HIS A 209 5.46 -0.54 19.88
N GLY A 210 5.11 0.53 20.57
CA GLY A 210 5.68 1.84 20.31
C GLY A 210 5.63 2.76 21.54
N ALA A 211 6.03 4.01 21.36
CA ALA A 211 5.94 5.02 22.42
C ALA A 211 4.49 5.26 22.90
N TRP A 212 3.51 4.85 22.10
CA TRP A 212 2.08 4.88 22.41
C TRP A 212 1.57 3.68 23.24
N GLY A 213 2.46 2.75 23.61
CA GLY A 213 2.09 1.50 24.28
C GLY A 213 1.94 0.34 23.29
N VAL A 214 0.99 -0.55 23.56
CA VAL A 214 0.69 -1.71 22.71
C VAL A 214 -0.63 -1.49 21.98
N SER A 215 -0.63 -1.71 20.68
CA SER A 215 -1.85 -1.76 19.86
C SER A 215 -1.94 -3.13 19.19
N VAL A 216 -3.17 -3.58 18.91
CA VAL A 216 -3.41 -4.86 18.22
C VAL A 216 -4.20 -4.60 16.95
N SER A 217 -3.77 -5.19 15.84
CA SER A 217 -4.48 -5.08 14.56
C SER A 217 -5.89 -5.66 14.67
N SER A 218 -6.89 -4.94 14.15
CA SER A 218 -8.28 -5.42 14.14
C SER A 218 -8.50 -6.60 13.19
N ASN A 219 -9.48 -7.44 13.46
CA ASN A 219 -9.95 -8.47 12.55
C ASN A 219 -10.66 -7.85 11.33
N LEU A 220 -10.16 -8.13 10.12
CA LEU A 220 -10.70 -7.63 8.85
C LEU A 220 -11.66 -8.60 8.16
N THR A 221 -11.83 -9.81 8.70
CA THR A 221 -12.73 -10.81 8.12
C THR A 221 -14.20 -10.49 8.43
N PRO A 222 -15.18 -10.99 7.65
CA PRO A 222 -16.60 -10.78 7.90
C PRO A 222 -17.13 -11.66 9.07
N HIS A 223 -16.36 -11.74 10.16
CA HIS A 223 -16.77 -12.32 11.43
C HIS A 223 -17.42 -11.26 12.34
N GLU A 224 -18.15 -11.71 13.36
CA GLU A 224 -18.89 -10.83 14.28
C GLU A 224 -18.00 -9.90 15.13
N ASP A 225 -16.79 -10.35 15.47
CA ASP A 225 -15.74 -9.55 16.10
C ASP A 225 -14.85 -8.80 15.08
N GLY A 226 -15.10 -9.01 13.78
CA GLY A 226 -14.43 -8.37 12.66
C GLY A 226 -15.31 -7.33 12.00
N ILE A 227 -15.35 -7.34 10.66
CA ILE A 227 -16.01 -6.27 9.90
C ILE A 227 -17.51 -6.46 9.70
N ALA A 228 -18.09 -7.61 10.08
CA ALA A 228 -19.46 -7.96 9.73
C ALA A 228 -20.52 -6.93 10.18
N GLY A 229 -20.29 -6.30 11.33
CA GLY A 229 -21.21 -5.33 11.92
C GLY A 229 -21.11 -3.90 11.38
N TYR A 230 -20.09 -3.58 10.58
CA TYR A 230 -19.86 -2.23 10.07
C TYR A 230 -20.45 -2.03 8.67
N SER A 231 -20.96 -0.84 8.39
CA SER A 231 -21.27 -0.42 7.01
C SER A 231 -20.00 -0.13 6.22
N ASP A 232 -20.10 -0.09 4.89
CA ASP A 232 -18.94 0.22 4.05
C ASP A 232 -18.48 1.68 4.25
N GLU A 233 -19.41 2.61 4.52
CA GLU A 233 -19.08 4.00 4.87
C GLU A 233 -18.32 4.10 6.20
N GLU A 234 -18.71 3.29 7.20
CA GLU A 234 -18.00 3.22 8.48
C GLU A 234 -16.58 2.66 8.28
N LEU A 235 -16.43 1.62 7.46
CA LEU A 235 -15.12 1.07 7.11
C LEU A 235 -14.25 2.10 6.38
N VAL A 236 -14.80 2.83 5.41
CA VAL A 236 -14.09 3.93 4.73
C VAL A 236 -13.64 4.99 5.74
N ALA A 237 -14.51 5.39 6.66
CA ALA A 237 -14.17 6.38 7.69
C ALA A 237 -13.05 5.88 8.62
N MET A 238 -13.10 4.62 9.04
CA MET A 238 -12.04 4.01 9.85
C MET A 238 -10.71 3.96 9.10
N ILE A 239 -10.70 3.50 7.85
CA ILE A 239 -9.49 3.38 7.02
C ILE A 239 -8.83 4.73 6.74
N THR A 240 -9.63 5.77 6.51
CA THR A 240 -9.12 7.09 6.08
C THR A 240 -8.88 8.06 7.23
N THR A 241 -9.57 7.90 8.36
CA THR A 241 -9.45 8.83 9.50
C THR A 241 -8.82 8.21 10.74
N GLY A 242 -8.86 6.89 10.89
CA GLY A 242 -8.47 6.20 12.13
C GLY A 242 -9.41 6.48 13.29
N THR A 243 -10.71 6.58 13.02
CA THR A 243 -11.76 6.85 14.02
C THR A 243 -12.87 5.82 13.88
N ARG A 244 -13.21 5.14 14.97
CA ARG A 244 -14.34 4.20 15.02
C ARG A 244 -15.68 4.95 15.00
N PRO A 245 -16.81 4.27 14.69
CA PRO A 245 -18.14 4.90 14.71
C PRO A 245 -18.53 5.54 16.05
N ASP A 246 -18.01 5.03 17.17
CA ASP A 246 -18.21 5.59 18.51
C ASP A 246 -17.35 6.84 18.81
N GLY A 247 -16.56 7.31 17.83
CA GLY A 247 -15.67 8.46 17.95
C GLY A 247 -14.31 8.14 18.57
N THR A 248 -14.05 6.91 19.00
CA THR A 248 -12.75 6.54 19.57
C THR A 248 -11.66 6.51 18.50
N ARG A 249 -10.48 7.06 18.85
CA ARG A 249 -9.30 7.03 17.98
C ARG A 249 -8.69 5.64 17.97
N MET A 250 -8.35 5.16 16.78
CA MET A 250 -7.57 3.95 16.60
C MET A 250 -6.10 4.27 16.83
N MET A 251 -5.40 3.35 17.48
CA MET A 251 -3.98 3.52 17.83
C MET A 251 -3.09 3.35 16.58
N PRO A 252 -1.86 3.91 16.58
CA PRO A 252 -0.85 3.62 15.55
C PRO A 252 -0.53 2.11 15.45
N PRO A 253 0.18 1.63 14.42
CA PRO A 253 0.96 2.37 13.43
C PRO A 253 0.28 2.58 12.07
N MET A 254 -1.01 2.25 11.90
CA MET A 254 -1.67 2.34 10.60
C MET A 254 -1.61 3.77 10.03
N GLY A 255 -1.18 3.88 8.77
CA GLY A 255 -0.93 5.14 8.09
C GLY A 255 -2.19 5.81 7.52
N TYR A 256 -3.20 6.08 8.36
CA TYR A 256 -4.50 6.63 7.95
C TYR A 256 -4.40 7.85 7.01
N GLY A 257 -3.44 8.75 7.27
CA GLY A 257 -3.24 9.94 6.44
C GLY A 257 -2.85 9.67 4.99
N TYR A 258 -2.20 8.53 4.71
CA TYR A 258 -1.94 8.09 3.34
C TYR A 258 -3.19 7.44 2.73
N TYR A 259 -3.85 6.55 3.48
CA TYR A 259 -5.07 5.91 2.99
C TYR A 259 -6.21 6.89 2.72
N ALA A 260 -6.23 8.06 3.38
CA ALA A 260 -7.13 9.17 3.08
C ALA A 260 -7.03 9.68 1.62
N ASN A 261 -5.91 9.47 0.94
CA ASN A 261 -5.71 9.85 -0.45
C ASN A 261 -6.10 8.72 -1.43
N THR A 262 -6.60 7.58 -0.95
CA THR A 262 -7.05 6.47 -1.79
C THR A 262 -8.33 6.86 -2.53
N LYS A 263 -8.41 6.57 -3.83
CA LYS A 263 -9.60 6.84 -4.65
C LYS A 263 -10.83 6.15 -4.00
N PRO A 264 -12.02 6.78 -3.96
CA PRO A 264 -13.19 6.17 -3.35
C PRO A 264 -13.56 4.80 -3.91
N ASP A 265 -13.41 4.59 -5.22
CA ASP A 265 -13.71 3.29 -5.85
C ASP A 265 -12.68 2.21 -5.50
N ASP A 266 -11.42 2.59 -5.27
CA ASP A 266 -10.36 1.69 -4.80
C ASP A 266 -10.61 1.27 -3.34
N LEU A 267 -11.12 2.18 -2.49
CA LEU A 267 -11.59 1.83 -1.14
C LEU A 267 -12.79 0.87 -1.17
N LYS A 268 -13.75 1.08 -2.08
CA LYS A 268 -14.86 0.13 -2.29
C LYS A 268 -14.35 -1.23 -2.77
N ALA A 269 -13.36 -1.27 -3.67
CA ALA A 269 -12.75 -2.50 -4.13
C ALA A 269 -12.11 -3.26 -2.96
N ILE A 270 -11.30 -2.58 -2.15
CA ILE A 270 -10.68 -3.15 -0.93
C ILE A 270 -11.76 -3.72 -0.02
N ILE A 271 -12.80 -2.96 0.30
CA ILE A 271 -13.88 -3.44 1.17
C ILE A 271 -14.60 -4.64 0.55
N ALA A 272 -14.91 -4.59 -0.76
CA ALA A 272 -15.53 -5.70 -1.47
C ALA A 272 -14.69 -6.98 -1.34
N TYR A 273 -13.36 -6.89 -1.45
CA TYR A 273 -12.46 -8.01 -1.20
C TYR A 273 -12.49 -8.49 0.25
N LEU A 274 -12.39 -7.59 1.24
CA LEU A 274 -12.42 -7.97 2.66
C LEU A 274 -13.70 -8.74 3.01
N ARG A 275 -14.84 -8.36 2.41
CA ARG A 275 -16.12 -9.06 2.57
C ARG A 275 -16.12 -10.48 1.99
N THR A 276 -15.19 -10.82 1.09
CA THR A 276 -15.05 -12.19 0.55
C THR A 276 -14.18 -13.11 1.40
N LEU A 277 -13.45 -12.56 2.37
CA LEU A 277 -12.58 -13.36 3.22
C LEU A 277 -13.39 -14.39 4.03
N PRO A 278 -12.86 -15.59 4.29
CA PRO A 278 -13.48 -16.50 5.24
C PRO A 278 -13.62 -15.82 6.61
N ALA A 279 -14.84 -15.83 7.17
CA ALA A 279 -15.09 -15.31 8.51
C ALA A 279 -14.31 -16.13 9.54
N GLN A 280 -13.50 -15.47 10.34
CA GLN A 280 -12.65 -16.09 11.35
C GLN A 280 -12.70 -15.27 12.64
N PRO A 281 -12.74 -15.88 13.83
CA PRO A 281 -12.64 -15.13 15.08
C PRO A 281 -11.25 -14.54 15.28
N ASP A 282 -11.13 -13.46 16.04
CA ASP A 282 -9.85 -12.92 16.51
C ASP A 282 -9.10 -14.03 17.29
N PRO A 283 -7.78 -14.23 17.03
CA PRO A 283 -7.00 -15.23 17.76
C PRO A 283 -6.75 -14.93 19.25
N GLN A 284 -7.07 -13.73 19.76
CA GLN A 284 -6.79 -13.31 21.15
C GLN A 284 -8.01 -13.36 22.07
#